data_AF-A0A3N5AX31-F1
#
_entry.id   AF-A0A3N5AX31-F1
#
_cell.length_a   1.000
_cell.length_b   1.000
_cell.length_c   1.000
_cell.angle_alpha   90.00
_cell.angle_beta   90.00
_cell.angle_gamma   90.00
#
_symmetry.space_group_name_H-M   'P 1'
#
loop_
_entity.id
_entity.type
_entity.pdbx_description
1 polymer ?
#
loop_
_entity_poly.entity_id
_entity_poly.type
_entity_poly.pdbx_seq_one_letter_code
_entity_poly.pdbx_strand_id
1 'polypeptide(L)'
;MKPDLEEHYPLRKAAEILGVHPITLRRWEKEGKIRCVRMPSGQRRFPRSEVLRLLGGEATSGIRAVIYARVSSAKQAGAGNLERQKKRLEKYCRDKGYQVVAAIAEQGSGLNEKRKGLARLFRMAREGKMDLVAIEFKDRLARFGFTYIERYFNAFGVRVEVVNGEEPKSLHEELVQDMLSILTVFSAKLYGSRSREFRKKVKEAMLDASKGEQAD
;
A
#
# COMPACT_ATOMS: atom_id res chain seq x y z
N MET A 1 0.80 -29.88 4.61
CA MET A 1 1.22 -28.57 4.06
C MET A 1 1.98 -28.85 2.77
N LYS A 2 1.28 -28.90 1.63
CA LYS A 2 1.94 -29.06 0.32
C LYS A 2 2.47 -27.68 -0.07
N PRO A 3 3.74 -27.52 -0.48
CA PRO A 3 4.20 -26.25 -1.03
C PRO A 3 3.33 -25.97 -2.25
N ASP A 4 2.91 -24.72 -2.44
CA ASP A 4 2.17 -24.27 -3.62
C ASP A 4 2.97 -24.68 -4.87
N LEU A 5 2.60 -25.82 -5.45
CA LEU A 5 3.16 -26.34 -6.69
C LEU A 5 2.62 -25.45 -7.80
N GLU A 6 3.30 -24.33 -8.01
CA GLU A 6 3.05 -23.46 -9.13
C GLU A 6 3.03 -24.30 -10.41
N GLU A 7 1.93 -24.23 -11.16
CA GLU A 7 1.76 -25.07 -12.33
C GLU A 7 2.71 -24.60 -13.44
N HIS A 8 3.46 -25.54 -14.03
CA HIS A 8 4.48 -25.24 -15.02
C HIS A 8 4.12 -25.79 -16.40
N TYR A 9 3.89 -24.89 -17.36
CA TYR A 9 3.54 -25.26 -18.72
C TYR A 9 4.77 -25.56 -19.59
N PRO A 10 4.72 -26.61 -20.43
CA PRO A 10 5.72 -26.83 -21.47
C PRO A 10 5.62 -25.74 -22.55
N LEU A 11 6.72 -25.52 -23.29
CA LEU A 11 6.84 -24.49 -24.32
C LEU A 11 5.64 -24.43 -25.28
N ARG A 12 5.17 -25.58 -25.79
CA ARG A 12 4.03 -25.63 -26.71
C ARG A 12 2.73 -25.14 -26.07
N LYS A 13 2.42 -25.64 -24.87
CA LYS A 13 1.21 -25.25 -24.14
C LYS A 13 1.21 -23.77 -23.77
N ALA A 14 2.36 -23.24 -23.35
CA ALA A 14 2.50 -21.82 -23.06
C ALA A 14 2.32 -20.95 -24.32
N ALA A 15 2.89 -21.37 -25.45
CA ALA A 15 2.76 -20.67 -26.73
C ALA A 15 1.32 -20.67 -27.25
N GLU A 16 0.63 -21.81 -27.11
CA GLU A 16 -0.78 -21.97 -27.47
C GLU A 16 -1.69 -21.08 -26.61
N ILE A 17 -1.49 -21.08 -25.29
CA ILE A 17 -2.24 -20.20 -24.38
C ILE A 17 -2.04 -18.74 -24.79
N LEU A 18 -0.80 -18.32 -25.04
CA LEU A 18 -0.45 -16.94 -25.40
C LEU A 18 -0.83 -16.54 -26.83
N GLY A 19 -1.30 -17.47 -27.66
CA GLY A 19 -1.59 -17.20 -29.07
C GLY A 19 -0.37 -16.80 -29.91
N VAL A 20 0.84 -17.24 -29.53
CA VAL A 20 2.10 -16.91 -30.22
C VAL A 20 2.82 -18.15 -30.74
N HIS A 21 3.67 -17.98 -31.75
CA HIS A 21 4.50 -19.08 -32.25
C HIS A 21 5.57 -19.49 -31.20
N PRO A 22 5.89 -20.80 -31.04
CA PRO A 22 6.90 -21.26 -30.06
C PRO A 22 8.29 -20.60 -30.20
N ILE A 23 8.64 -20.18 -31.43
CA ILE A 23 9.89 -19.43 -31.69
C ILE A 23 9.85 -18.04 -31.03
N THR A 24 8.71 -17.34 -31.10
CA THR A 24 8.50 -16.05 -30.45
C THR A 24 8.67 -16.16 -28.94
N LEU A 25 8.13 -17.24 -28.33
CA LEU A 25 8.27 -17.47 -26.89
C LEU A 25 9.72 -17.76 -26.48
N ARG A 26 10.51 -18.45 -27.31
CA ARG A 26 11.97 -18.61 -27.11
C ARG A 26 12.72 -17.29 -27.27
N ARG A 27 12.29 -16.42 -28.19
CA ARG A 27 12.87 -15.10 -28.37
C ARG A 27 12.61 -14.24 -27.13
N TRP A 28 11.39 -14.28 -26.60
CA TRP A 28 11.02 -13.57 -25.36
C TRP A 28 11.80 -14.07 -24.13
N GLU A 29 12.10 -15.38 -24.04
CA GLU A 29 13.00 -15.90 -22.99
C GLU A 29 14.39 -15.24 -23.11
N LYS A 30 14.98 -15.24 -24.31
CA LYS A 30 16.31 -14.64 -24.55
C LYS A 30 16.34 -13.14 -24.30
N GLU A 31 15.26 -12.43 -24.62
CA GLU A 31 15.09 -11.01 -24.37
C GLU A 31 14.73 -10.69 -22.90
N GLY A 32 14.51 -11.71 -22.05
CA GLY A 32 14.13 -11.53 -20.64
C GLY A 32 12.66 -11.14 -20.42
N LYS A 33 11.82 -11.15 -21.47
CA LYS A 33 10.40 -10.79 -21.42
C LYS A 33 9.52 -11.83 -20.73
N ILE A 34 9.96 -13.09 -20.68
CA ILE A 34 9.27 -14.17 -19.98
C ILE A 34 10.29 -15.01 -19.21
N ARG A 35 10.01 -15.31 -17.94
CA ARG A 35 10.87 -16.19 -17.13
C ARG A 35 10.51 -17.65 -17.38
N CYS A 36 11.52 -18.52 -17.46
CA CYS A 36 11.35 -19.96 -17.55
C CYS A 36 12.31 -20.69 -16.61
N VAL A 37 11.89 -21.86 -16.16
CA VAL A 37 12.70 -22.80 -15.39
C VAL A 37 13.21 -23.87 -16.35
N ARG A 38 14.52 -24.16 -16.30
CA ARG A 38 15.08 -25.31 -17.01
C ARG A 38 15.13 -26.49 -16.06
N MET A 39 14.47 -27.57 -16.44
CA MET A 39 14.61 -28.84 -15.73
C MET A 39 16.01 -29.43 -15.96
N PRO A 40 16.49 -30.34 -15.10
CA PRO A 40 17.75 -31.05 -15.32
C PRO A 40 17.84 -31.72 -16.70
N SER A 41 16.70 -32.08 -17.30
CA SER A 41 16.60 -32.62 -18.66
C SER A 41 16.76 -31.58 -19.79
N GLY A 42 17.07 -30.31 -19.48
CA GLY A 42 17.22 -29.22 -20.44
C GLY A 42 15.91 -28.67 -21.02
N GLN A 43 14.77 -29.24 -20.64
CA GLN A 43 13.45 -28.79 -21.08
C GLN A 43 13.01 -27.50 -20.38
N ARG A 44 12.42 -26.58 -21.15
CA ARG A 44 11.86 -25.31 -20.65
C ARG A 44 10.47 -25.50 -20.07
N ARG A 45 10.27 -24.92 -18.89
CA ARG A 45 9.00 -24.89 -18.17
C ARG A 45 8.65 -23.45 -17.83
N PHE A 46 7.47 -23.00 -18.25
CA PHE A 46 6.99 -21.64 -18.03
C PHE A 46 5.99 -21.64 -16.88
N PRO A 47 6.23 -20.87 -15.80
CA PRO A 47 5.28 -20.74 -14.71
C PRO A 47 3.93 -20.20 -15.22
N ARG A 48 2.83 -20.73 -14.69
CA ARG A 48 1.48 -20.26 -15.03
C ARG A 48 1.31 -18.76 -14.79
N SER A 49 1.93 -18.22 -13.75
CA SER A 49 1.93 -16.78 -13.45
C SER A 49 2.51 -15.93 -14.58
N GLU A 50 3.64 -16.35 -15.17
CA GLU A 50 4.30 -15.67 -16.28
C GLU A 50 3.50 -15.73 -17.58
N VAL A 51 2.86 -16.88 -17.85
CA VAL A 51 1.98 -17.05 -19.01
C VAL A 51 0.73 -16.17 -18.87
N LEU A 52 0.07 -16.17 -17.71
CA LEU A 52 -1.08 -15.31 -17.46
C LEU A 52 -0.71 -13.82 -17.51
N ARG A 53 0.48 -13.45 -17.03
CA ARG A 53 1.00 -12.08 -17.10
C ARG A 53 1.06 -11.55 -18.54
N LEU A 54 1.45 -12.40 -19.49
CA LEU A 54 1.55 -12.02 -20.90
C LEU A 54 0.22 -12.15 -21.65
N LEU A 55 -0.67 -13.05 -21.20
CA LEU A 55 -2.01 -13.23 -21.76
C LEU A 55 -2.93 -12.03 -21.46
N GLY A 56 -2.76 -11.42 -20.28
CA GLY A 56 -3.57 -10.28 -19.81
C GLY A 56 -3.29 -8.94 -20.51
N GLY A 57 -2.42 -8.90 -21.52
CA GLY A 57 -2.31 -7.75 -22.43
C GLY A 57 -2.08 -6.41 -21.74
N GLU A 58 -1.09 -6.31 -20.84
CA GLU A 58 -0.38 -5.08 -20.44
C GLU A 58 0.52 -5.42 -19.23
N ALA A 59 1.62 -6.12 -19.49
CA ALA A 59 2.71 -6.22 -18.54
C ALA A 59 3.83 -5.32 -19.04
N THR A 60 3.65 -4.02 -18.79
CA THR A 60 4.78 -3.10 -18.66
C THR A 60 5.83 -3.78 -17.78
N SER A 61 7.08 -3.75 -18.26
CA SER A 61 8.21 -4.54 -17.77
C SER A 61 8.73 -4.12 -16.38
N GLY A 62 7.86 -3.71 -15.46
CA GLY A 62 8.22 -3.23 -14.13
C GLY A 62 7.15 -3.55 -13.10
N ILE A 63 7.56 -3.60 -11.83
CA ILE A 63 6.66 -3.73 -10.69
C ILE A 63 5.72 -2.51 -10.69
N ARG A 64 4.40 -2.74 -10.78
CA ARG A 64 3.39 -1.67 -10.75
C ARG A 64 3.17 -1.22 -9.31
N ALA A 65 3.74 -0.07 -8.97
CA ALA A 65 3.65 0.51 -7.64
C ALA A 65 2.50 1.53 -7.55
N VAL A 66 1.72 1.45 -6.48
CA VAL A 66 0.80 2.51 -6.06
C VAL A 66 1.40 3.21 -4.85
N ILE A 67 1.51 4.52 -4.93
CA ILE A 67 1.95 5.35 -3.81
C ILE A 67 0.74 5.69 -2.94
N TYR A 68 0.86 5.49 -1.64
CA TYR A 68 -0.17 5.91 -0.68
C TYR A 68 0.42 6.90 0.32
N ALA A 69 -0.10 8.13 0.29
CA ALA A 69 0.34 9.25 1.09
C ALA A 69 -0.82 9.75 1.97
N ARG A 70 -0.55 10.02 3.26
CA ARG A 70 -1.58 10.44 4.22
C ARG A 70 -1.09 11.49 5.20
N VAL A 71 -1.93 12.50 5.42
CA VAL A 71 -1.82 13.48 6.51
C VAL A 71 -3.07 13.50 7.37
N SER A 72 -2.97 13.86 8.65
CA SER A 72 -4.12 13.89 9.56
C SER A 72 -4.93 15.17 9.47
N SER A 73 -4.29 16.31 9.17
CA SER A 73 -4.95 17.63 9.18
C SER A 73 -4.88 18.38 7.85
N ALA A 74 -5.86 19.27 7.62
CA ALA A 74 -5.88 20.16 6.46
C ALA A 74 -4.70 21.14 6.48
N LYS A 75 -4.28 21.56 7.68
CA LYS A 75 -3.11 22.43 7.89
C LYS A 75 -1.84 21.77 7.37
N GLN A 76 -1.67 20.47 7.64
CA GLN A 76 -0.55 19.68 7.11
C GLN A 76 -0.62 19.49 5.59
N ALA A 77 -1.83 19.32 5.04
CA ALA A 77 -2.03 19.26 3.59
C ALA A 77 -1.65 20.58 2.91
N GLY A 78 -2.11 21.71 3.45
CA GLY A 78 -1.83 23.06 2.96
C GLY A 78 -0.36 23.49 3.11
N ALA A 79 0.35 22.96 4.10
CA ALA A 79 1.80 23.18 4.27
C ALA A 79 2.68 22.43 3.25
N GLY A 80 2.06 21.67 2.32
CA GLY A 80 2.77 20.93 1.29
C GLY A 80 3.43 19.62 1.75
N ASN A 81 3.14 19.14 2.97
CA ASN A 81 3.71 17.89 3.49
C ASN A 81 3.30 16.68 2.64
N LEU A 82 2.05 16.66 2.17
CA LEU A 82 1.52 15.58 1.34
C LEU A 82 2.23 15.51 -0.02
N GLU A 83 2.52 16.66 -0.62
CA GLU A 83 3.24 16.74 -1.90
C GLU A 83 4.71 16.37 -1.74
N ARG A 84 5.35 16.80 -0.64
CA ARG A 84 6.73 16.39 -0.31
C ARG A 84 6.83 14.88 -0.08
N GLN A 85 5.88 14.29 0.65
CA GLN A 85 5.79 12.84 0.87
C GLN A 85 5.64 12.09 -0.46
N LYS A 86 4.71 12.54 -1.30
CA LYS A 86 4.50 11.97 -2.64
C LYS A 86 5.79 12.02 -3.47
N LYS A 87 6.47 13.16 -3.53
CA LYS A 87 7.74 13.30 -4.28
C LYS A 87 8.85 12.36 -3.76
N ARG A 88 8.96 12.19 -2.44
CA ARG A 88 9.92 11.22 -1.85
C ARG A 88 9.60 9.79 -2.26
N LEU A 89 8.33 9.39 -2.21
CA LEU A 89 7.88 8.06 -2.61
C LEU A 89 8.00 7.83 -4.12
N GLU A 90 7.75 8.85 -4.95
CA GLU A 90 7.95 8.79 -6.39
C GLU A 90 9.43 8.62 -6.74
N LYS A 91 10.31 9.36 -6.05
CA LYS A 91 11.75 9.20 -6.20
C LYS A 91 12.18 7.78 -5.81
N TYR A 92 11.71 7.29 -4.67
CA TYR A 92 11.98 5.93 -4.21
C TYR A 92 11.57 4.87 -5.25
N CYS A 93 10.36 4.98 -5.78
CA CYS A 93 9.84 4.08 -6.80
C CYS A 93 10.70 4.14 -8.08
N ARG A 94 11.08 5.35 -8.50
CA ARG A 94 11.96 5.54 -9.67
C ARG A 94 13.33 4.91 -9.48
N ASP A 95 13.95 5.14 -8.32
CA ASP A 95 15.28 4.61 -7.99
C ASP A 95 15.29 3.07 -7.93
N LYS A 96 14.15 2.46 -7.58
CA LYS A 96 13.94 0.99 -7.61
C LYS A 96 13.50 0.44 -8.96
N GLY A 97 13.25 1.29 -9.96
CA GLY A 97 12.75 0.89 -11.27
C GLY A 97 11.27 0.46 -11.27
N TYR A 98 10.49 0.89 -10.29
CA TYR A 98 9.06 0.62 -10.22
C TYR A 98 8.27 1.57 -11.10
N GLN A 99 7.23 1.05 -11.74
CA GLN A 99 6.30 1.86 -12.50
C GLN A 99 5.20 2.36 -11.58
N VAL A 100 5.18 3.67 -11.32
CA VAL A 100 4.10 4.29 -10.53
C VAL A 100 2.82 4.33 -11.37
N VAL A 101 1.83 3.51 -11.04
CA VAL A 101 0.54 3.44 -11.76
C VAL A 101 -0.51 4.40 -11.17
N ALA A 102 -0.37 4.74 -9.89
CA ALA A 102 -1.20 5.74 -9.23
C ALA A 102 -0.50 6.32 -8.00
N ALA A 103 -0.80 7.57 -7.69
CA ALA A 103 -0.51 8.19 -6.41
C ALA A 103 -1.83 8.58 -5.73
N ILE A 104 -2.09 7.99 -4.57
CA ILE A 104 -3.28 8.23 -3.76
C ILE A 104 -2.85 9.08 -2.57
N ALA A 105 -3.37 10.31 -2.52
CA ALA A 105 -3.12 11.25 -1.45
C ALA A 105 -4.42 11.42 -0.64
N GLU A 106 -4.33 11.28 0.68
CA GLU A 106 -5.51 11.26 1.54
C GLU A 106 -5.32 12.12 2.79
N GLN A 107 -6.38 12.85 3.16
CA GLN A 107 -6.45 13.57 4.42
C GLN A 107 -7.41 12.84 5.36
N GLY A 108 -6.93 12.49 6.55
CA GLY A 108 -7.73 11.87 7.60
C GLY A 108 -6.88 11.13 8.63
N SER A 109 -7.45 10.90 9.81
CA SER A 109 -6.80 10.14 10.89
C SER A 109 -6.53 8.69 10.46
N GLY A 110 -5.42 8.13 10.95
CA GLY A 110 -5.07 6.71 10.78
C GLY A 110 -6.05 5.75 11.46
N LEU A 111 -6.92 6.24 12.34
CA LEU A 111 -8.02 5.48 12.97
C LEU A 111 -9.28 5.38 12.10
N ASN A 112 -9.41 6.23 11.07
CA ASN A 112 -10.60 6.22 10.22
C ASN A 112 -10.49 5.12 9.16
N GLU A 113 -11.25 4.04 9.30
CA GLU A 113 -11.27 2.94 8.33
C GLU A 113 -12.08 3.25 7.05
N LYS A 114 -12.98 4.25 7.09
CA LYS A 114 -13.86 4.63 5.97
C LYS A 114 -13.21 5.60 4.98
N ARG A 115 -11.89 5.65 5.00
CA ARG A 115 -11.05 6.48 4.12
C ARG A 115 -11.25 6.09 2.65
N LYS A 116 -11.58 7.08 1.81
CA LYS A 116 -11.88 6.87 0.37
C LYS A 116 -10.64 6.43 -0.41
N GLY A 117 -9.46 6.97 -0.06
CA GLY A 117 -8.17 6.60 -0.63
C GLY A 117 -7.79 5.17 -0.26
N LEU A 118 -7.93 4.80 1.01
CA LEU A 118 -7.73 3.42 1.46
C LEU A 118 -8.69 2.43 0.77
N ALA A 119 -9.98 2.77 0.64
CA ALA A 119 -10.94 1.95 -0.09
C ALA A 119 -10.57 1.79 -1.57
N ARG A 120 -10.08 2.85 -2.22
CA ARG A 120 -9.55 2.79 -3.59
C ARG A 120 -8.34 1.86 -3.68
N LEU A 121 -7.44 1.88 -2.70
CA LEU A 121 -6.27 1.01 -2.64
C LEU A 121 -6.68 -0.47 -2.57
N PHE A 122 -7.62 -0.83 -1.70
CA PHE A 122 -8.15 -2.20 -1.63
C PHE A 122 -8.80 -2.66 -2.94
N ARG A 123 -9.56 -1.79 -3.59
CA ARG A 123 -10.16 -2.10 -4.91
C ARG A 123 -9.08 -2.37 -5.97
N MET A 124 -8.03 -1.55 -6.03
CA MET A 124 -6.93 -1.76 -6.99
C MET A 124 -6.19 -3.07 -6.75
N ALA A 125 -6.03 -3.50 -5.49
CA ALA A 125 -5.45 -4.81 -5.16
C ALA A 125 -6.32 -5.95 -5.71
N ARG A 126 -7.63 -5.89 -5.44
CA ARG A 126 -8.60 -6.92 -5.88
C ARG A 126 -8.69 -7.03 -7.40
N GLU A 127 -8.58 -5.90 -8.10
CA GLU A 127 -8.61 -5.83 -9.56
C GLU A 127 -7.27 -6.22 -10.20
N GLY A 128 -6.23 -6.54 -9.42
CA GLY A 128 -4.92 -6.92 -9.93
C GLY A 128 -4.21 -5.78 -10.67
N LYS A 129 -4.52 -4.52 -10.34
CA LYS A 129 -3.97 -3.31 -11.00
C LYS A 129 -2.64 -2.83 -10.41
N MET A 130 -2.14 -3.51 -9.38
CA MET A 130 -0.89 -3.17 -8.72
C MET A 130 -0.20 -4.43 -8.20
N ASP A 131 1.12 -4.34 -8.05
CA ASP A 131 1.98 -5.39 -7.49
C ASP A 131 2.64 -4.93 -6.18
N LEU A 132 2.64 -3.61 -5.93
CA LEU A 132 3.29 -3.00 -4.78
C LEU A 132 2.54 -1.76 -4.29
N VAL A 133 2.49 -1.58 -2.97
CA VAL A 133 2.08 -0.33 -2.32
C VAL A 133 3.27 0.28 -1.62
N ALA A 134 3.65 1.50 -2.00
CA ALA A 134 4.72 2.25 -1.37
C ALA A 134 4.14 3.27 -0.37
N ILE A 135 4.62 3.24 0.86
CA ILE A 135 4.23 4.14 1.96
C ILE A 135 5.46 4.65 2.70
N GLU A 136 5.34 5.82 3.32
CA GLU A 136 6.46 6.39 4.07
C GLU A 136 6.65 5.70 5.43
N PHE A 137 5.54 5.53 6.17
CA PHE A 137 5.51 4.87 7.48
C PHE A 137 4.27 3.98 7.62
N LYS A 138 4.34 2.99 8.52
CA LYS A 138 3.25 2.04 8.77
C LYS A 138 1.94 2.72 9.18
N ASP A 139 2.04 3.76 10.02
CA ASP A 139 0.90 4.51 10.53
C ASP A 139 0.17 5.34 9.45
N ARG A 140 0.77 5.51 8.26
CA ARG A 140 0.11 6.14 7.12
C ARG A 140 -1.03 5.25 6.63
N LEU A 141 -0.83 3.92 6.56
CA LEU A 141 -1.90 2.99 6.20
C LEU A 141 -2.96 2.90 7.28
N ALA A 142 -2.58 2.68 8.54
CA ALA A 142 -3.51 2.64 9.65
C ALA A 142 -2.78 2.80 10.99
N ARG A 143 -3.43 3.43 11.97
CA ARG A 143 -2.90 3.56 13.34
C ARG A 143 -2.82 2.20 14.03
N PHE A 144 -3.80 1.34 13.79
CA PHE A 144 -3.85 -0.04 14.25
C PHE A 144 -4.18 -0.98 13.08
N GLY A 145 -3.85 -2.26 13.22
CA GLY A 145 -4.23 -3.26 12.23
C GLY A 145 -3.42 -3.24 10.94
N PHE A 146 -2.26 -2.55 10.91
CA PHE A 146 -1.32 -2.58 9.79
C PHE A 146 -1.06 -4.01 9.30
N THR A 147 -0.77 -4.94 10.22
CA THR A 147 -0.49 -6.34 9.89
C THR A 147 -1.67 -7.04 9.19
N TYR A 148 -2.92 -6.70 9.54
CA TYR A 148 -4.09 -7.26 8.85
C TYR A 148 -4.20 -6.73 7.43
N ILE A 149 -3.95 -5.43 7.24
CA ILE A 149 -3.95 -4.78 5.93
C ILE A 149 -2.82 -5.33 5.05
N GLU A 150 -1.63 -5.49 5.60
CA GLU A 150 -0.48 -6.07 4.91
C GLU A 150 -0.74 -7.52 4.48
N ARG A 151 -1.27 -8.36 5.38
CA ARG A 151 -1.68 -9.73 5.06
C ARG A 151 -2.74 -9.78 3.96
N TYR A 152 -3.71 -8.86 4.00
CA TYR A 152 -4.72 -8.74 2.96
C TYR A 152 -4.07 -8.45 1.60
N PHE A 153 -3.19 -7.45 1.51
CA PHE A 153 -2.50 -7.13 0.25
C PHE A 153 -1.65 -8.30 -0.24
N ASN A 154 -0.90 -8.96 0.65
CA ASN A 154 -0.08 -10.12 0.30
C ASN A 154 -0.92 -11.27 -0.28
N ALA A 155 -2.14 -11.49 0.22
CA ALA A 155 -3.05 -12.50 -0.31
C ALA A 155 -3.49 -12.23 -1.77
N PHE A 156 -3.44 -10.97 -2.21
CA PHE A 156 -3.66 -10.57 -3.62
C PHE A 156 -2.34 -10.43 -4.40
N GLY A 157 -1.22 -10.89 -3.87
CA GLY A 157 0.10 -10.78 -4.51
C GLY A 157 0.68 -9.36 -4.49
N VAL A 158 0.12 -8.46 -3.67
CA VAL A 158 0.58 -7.08 -3.54
C VAL A 158 1.48 -6.96 -2.33
N ARG A 159 2.73 -6.51 -2.53
CA ARG A 159 3.67 -6.26 -1.43
C ARG A 159 3.49 -4.86 -0.87
N VAL A 160 3.60 -4.69 0.44
CA VAL A 160 3.62 -3.36 1.09
C VAL A 160 5.07 -3.02 1.42
N GLU A 161 5.55 -1.87 0.96
CA GLU A 161 6.92 -1.41 1.18
C GLU A 161 6.93 -0.07 1.94
N VAL A 162 7.68 -0.05 3.04
CA VAL A 162 7.80 1.11 3.93
C VAL A 162 9.17 1.75 3.70
N VAL A 163 9.16 3.01 3.25
CA VAL A 163 10.38 3.72 2.86
C VAL A 163 11.14 4.30 4.07
N ASN A 164 10.51 4.37 5.25
CA ASN A 164 11.08 4.90 6.50
C ASN A 164 11.78 6.24 6.29
N GLY A 165 10.99 7.31 6.17
CA GLY A 165 11.52 8.68 6.16
C GLY A 165 11.95 9.17 7.56
N GLU A 166 12.29 10.45 7.68
CA GLU A 166 12.38 11.11 8.99
C GLU A 166 10.99 11.27 9.59
N GLU A 167 10.80 10.89 10.86
CA GLU A 167 9.52 11.09 11.55
C GLU A 167 9.21 12.60 11.64
N PRO A 168 8.11 13.07 11.02
CA PRO A 168 7.79 14.49 11.08
C PRO A 168 7.44 14.88 12.53
N LYS A 169 7.89 16.05 12.98
CA LYS A 169 7.52 16.61 14.30
C LYS A 169 6.00 16.59 14.55
N SER A 170 5.21 16.76 13.49
CA SER A 170 3.75 16.70 13.51
C SER A 170 3.14 15.32 13.83
N LEU A 171 3.95 14.27 13.94
CA LEU A 171 3.50 12.91 14.28
C LEU A 171 3.09 12.83 15.75
N HIS A 172 3.71 13.62 16.64
CA HIS A 172 3.29 13.77 18.03
C HIS A 172 1.90 14.40 18.15
N GLU A 173 1.66 15.53 17.49
CA GLU A 173 0.32 16.16 17.42
C GLU A 173 -0.75 15.15 16.96
N GLU A 174 -0.42 14.36 15.93
CA GLU A 174 -1.32 13.36 15.39
C GLU A 174 -1.62 12.23 16.37
N LEU A 175 -0.61 11.75 17.09
CA LEU A 175 -0.76 10.72 18.13
C LEU A 175 -1.65 11.20 19.28
N VAL A 176 -1.45 12.44 19.74
CA VAL A 176 -2.28 13.04 20.81
C VAL A 176 -3.74 13.12 20.38
N GLN A 177 -4.01 13.60 19.16
CA GLN A 177 -5.37 13.67 18.62
C GLN A 177 -6.02 12.29 18.47
N ASP A 178 -5.26 11.29 18.02
CA ASP A 178 -5.74 9.91 17.92
C ASP A 178 -6.04 9.32 19.31
N MET A 179 -5.19 9.56 20.32
CA MET A 179 -5.43 9.14 21.70
C MET A 179 -6.69 9.77 22.28
N LEU A 180 -6.89 11.08 22.10
CA LEU A 180 -8.10 11.78 22.55
C LEU A 180 -9.35 11.26 21.85
N SER A 181 -9.25 10.91 20.57
CA SER A 181 -10.34 10.28 19.80
C SER A 181 -10.71 8.91 20.38
N ILE A 182 -9.71 8.09 20.71
CA ILE A 182 -9.90 6.78 21.36
C ILE A 182 -10.58 6.96 22.72
N LEU A 183 -10.05 7.83 23.58
CA LEU A 183 -10.61 8.11 24.90
C LEU A 183 -12.06 8.60 24.80
N THR A 184 -12.37 9.45 23.84
CA THR A 184 -13.74 9.94 23.61
C THR A 184 -14.71 8.81 23.30
N VAL A 185 -14.31 7.86 22.45
CA VAL A 185 -15.13 6.68 22.11
C VAL A 185 -15.33 5.78 23.34
N PHE A 186 -14.27 5.49 24.08
CA PHE A 186 -14.36 4.67 25.29
C PHE A 186 -15.23 5.33 26.36
N SER A 187 -15.07 6.62 26.59
CA SER A 187 -15.87 7.33 27.59
C SER A 187 -17.34 7.45 27.20
N ALA A 188 -17.66 7.60 25.91
CA ALA A 188 -19.04 7.55 25.45
C ALA A 188 -19.70 6.18 25.70
N LYS A 189 -18.92 5.09 25.65
CA LYS A 189 -19.38 3.73 25.98
C LYS A 189 -19.50 3.50 27.49
N LEU A 190 -18.52 3.95 28.28
CA LEU A 190 -18.46 3.73 29.73
C LEU A 190 -19.48 4.58 30.51
N TYR A 191 -19.61 5.86 30.16
CA TYR A 191 -20.43 6.83 30.91
C TYR A 191 -21.68 7.27 30.15
N GLY A 192 -21.95 6.68 28.98
CA GLY A 192 -23.02 7.09 28.09
C GLY A 192 -22.70 8.39 27.33
N SER A 193 -23.34 8.59 26.18
CA SER A 193 -23.12 9.72 25.27
C SER A 193 -23.51 11.11 25.83
N ARG A 194 -23.97 11.20 27.09
CA ARG A 194 -24.57 12.39 27.70
C ARG A 194 -23.79 13.01 28.87
N SER A 195 -22.65 12.47 29.32
CA SER A 195 -21.86 13.15 30.38
C SER A 195 -21.22 14.43 29.82
N ARG A 196 -21.95 15.54 29.98
CA ARG A 196 -21.55 16.89 29.53
C ARG A 196 -20.25 17.36 30.17
N GLU A 197 -20.01 16.91 31.41
CA GLU A 197 -18.86 17.27 32.23
C GLU A 197 -17.56 16.61 31.75
N PHE A 198 -17.61 15.32 31.39
CA PHE A 198 -16.44 14.62 30.88
C PHE A 198 -16.06 15.10 29.47
N ARG A 199 -17.04 15.35 28.59
CA ARG A 199 -16.77 15.98 27.29
C ARG A 199 -16.10 17.34 27.44
N LYS A 200 -16.48 18.11 28.47
CA LYS A 200 -15.85 19.40 28.79
C LYS A 200 -14.39 19.20 29.20
N LYS A 201 -14.10 18.27 30.12
CA LYS A 201 -12.73 17.94 30.54
C LYS A 201 -11.84 17.41 29.41
N VAL A 202 -12.36 16.55 28.54
CA VAL A 202 -11.61 16.08 27.35
C VAL A 202 -11.35 17.23 26.38
N LYS A 203 -12.34 18.11 26.18
CA LYS A 203 -12.20 19.27 25.29
C LYS A 203 -11.28 20.35 25.87
N GLU A 204 -11.21 20.50 27.19
CA GLU A 204 -10.23 21.33 27.89
C GLU A 204 -8.83 20.73 27.75
N ALA A 205 -8.66 19.43 27.98
CA ALA A 205 -7.40 18.73 27.72
C ALA A 205 -6.96 18.81 26.25
N MET A 206 -7.90 18.83 25.29
CA MET A 206 -7.63 19.08 23.86
C MET A 206 -7.03 20.47 23.63
N LEU A 207 -7.58 21.50 24.28
CA LEU A 207 -7.13 22.89 24.14
C LEU A 207 -5.77 23.11 24.82
N ASP A 208 -5.52 22.46 25.95
CA ASP A 208 -4.25 22.61 26.67
C ASP A 208 -3.11 21.87 25.95
N ALA A 209 -3.36 20.65 25.46
CA ALA A 209 -2.36 19.89 24.70
C ALA A 209 -1.97 20.56 23.37
N SER A 210 -2.85 21.39 22.79
CA SER A 210 -2.57 22.16 21.57
C SER A 210 -2.04 23.58 21.83
N LYS A 211 -2.12 24.09 23.07
CA LYS A 211 -1.53 25.39 23.48
C LYS A 211 -0.10 25.28 23.98
N GLY A 212 0.31 24.13 24.51
CA GLY A 212 1.70 23.89 24.92
C GLY A 212 2.74 24.06 23.80
N GLU A 213 2.30 24.09 22.53
CA GLU A 213 3.15 24.29 21.35
C GLU A 213 3.38 25.77 20.95
N GLN A 214 2.73 26.76 21.58
CA GLN A 214 2.96 28.18 21.25
C GLN A 214 3.96 28.88 22.19
N ALA A 215 4.49 28.18 23.20
CA ALA A 215 5.30 28.78 24.26
C ALA A 215 6.75 28.27 24.32
N ASP A 216 7.18 27.38 23.41
CA ASP A 216 8.55 26.87 23.28
C ASP A 216 9.09 27.06 21.84
#